data_AF-M8BXM3-F1
#
_entry.id   AF-M8BXM3-F1
#
_cell.length_a   1.000
_cell.length_b   1.000
_cell.length_c   1.000
_cell.angle_alpha   90.00
_cell.angle_beta   90.00
_cell.angle_gamma   90.00
#
_symmetry.space_group_name_H-M   'P 1'
#
loop_
_entity.id
_entity.type
_entity.pdbx_description
1 polymer ?
#
loop_
_entity_poly.entity_id
_entity_poly.type
_entity_poly.pdbx_seq_one_letter_code
_entity_poly.pdbx_strand_id
1 'polypeptide(L)'
;MAVADSGAEAAPALLMVLGGIQDTEGNHIEALIGLASQICSALPGGIAPVLDSISDDEAFVMKLVDELKARKRPSPDESPETRRQLVELTISIMESCSRYTLIFREHSMMEALSKLEQYTGLVALEEQGALRAMVAKAKELIGADTS
;
A
#
# COMPACT_ATOMS: atom_id res chain seq x y z
N MET A 1 27.92 -15.93 -17.40
CA MET A 1 27.25 -15.61 -16.12
C MET A 1 25.98 -14.86 -16.50
N ALA A 2 24.87 -15.58 -16.61
CA ALA A 2 23.59 -14.96 -16.95
C ALA A 2 23.12 -14.17 -15.74
N VAL A 3 22.93 -12.87 -15.90
CA VAL A 3 22.19 -12.06 -14.94
C VAL A 3 20.76 -12.60 -15.03
N ALA A 4 20.33 -13.34 -14.00
CA ALA A 4 18.94 -13.74 -13.89
C ALA A 4 18.09 -12.47 -13.96
N ASP A 5 17.10 -12.50 -14.86
CA ASP A 5 16.10 -11.45 -15.01
C ASP A 5 15.30 -11.38 -13.70
N SER A 6 15.76 -10.54 -12.77
CA SER A 6 15.15 -10.39 -11.44
C SER A 6 13.71 -9.90 -11.52
N GLY A 7 13.28 -9.34 -12.66
CA GLY A 7 11.90 -8.96 -12.92
C GLY A 7 10.97 -10.16 -13.17
N ALA A 8 11.48 -11.26 -13.71
CA ALA A 8 10.68 -12.43 -14.07
C ALA A 8 10.20 -13.23 -12.85
N GLU A 9 10.99 -13.29 -11.77
CA GLU A 9 10.60 -13.99 -10.52
C GLU A 9 9.79 -13.11 -9.57
N ALA A 10 9.92 -11.78 -9.67
CA ALA A 10 9.26 -10.83 -8.76
C ALA A 10 7.75 -10.72 -8.99
N ALA A 11 7.27 -10.86 -10.23
CA ALA A 11 5.83 -10.74 -10.54
C ALA A 11 5.00 -11.91 -9.96
N PRO A 12 5.38 -13.20 -10.13
CA PRO A 12 4.69 -14.31 -9.46
C PRO A 12 4.75 -14.21 -7.92
N ALA A 13 5.89 -13.79 -7.37
CA ALA A 13 6.04 -13.58 -5.93
C ALA A 13 5.10 -12.47 -5.42
N LEU A 14 5.02 -11.35 -6.13
CA LEU A 14 4.11 -10.26 -5.79
C LEU A 14 2.66 -10.74 -5.79
N LEU A 15 2.22 -11.47 -6.82
CA LEU A 15 0.85 -11.98 -6.89
C LEU A 15 0.49 -12.85 -5.67
N MET A 16 1.39 -13.76 -5.28
CA MET A 16 1.19 -14.60 -4.09
C MET A 16 1.12 -13.77 -2.81
N VAL A 17 1.97 -12.76 -2.66
CA VAL A 17 1.96 -11.88 -1.49
C VAL A 17 0.67 -11.05 -1.43
N LEU A 18 0.22 -10.48 -2.55
CA LEU A 18 -1.02 -9.70 -2.61
C LEU A 18 -2.26 -10.56 -2.30
N GLY A 19 -2.34 -11.79 -2.83
CA GLY A 19 -3.38 -12.74 -2.46
C GLY A 19 -3.32 -13.11 -0.97
N GLY A 20 -2.11 -13.29 -0.43
CA GLY A 20 -1.90 -13.51 1.00
C GLY A 20 -2.42 -12.36 1.87
N ILE A 21 -2.23 -11.09 1.45
CA ILE A 21 -2.77 -9.92 2.18
C ILE A 21 -4.29 -9.99 2.25
N GLN A 22 -4.95 -10.36 1.15
CA GLN A 22 -6.40 -10.48 1.07
C GLN A 22 -6.94 -11.55 2.02
N ASP A 23 -6.29 -12.71 2.08
CA ASP A 23 -6.78 -13.89 2.83
C ASP A 23 -6.35 -13.93 4.30
N THR A 24 -5.34 -13.15 4.70
CA THR A 24 -4.74 -13.23 6.04
C THR A 24 -5.44 -12.34 7.06
N GLU A 25 -5.61 -12.84 8.29
CA GLU A 25 -6.00 -12.05 9.46
C GLU A 25 -4.88 -12.05 10.53
N GLY A 26 -4.85 -11.01 11.37
CA GLY A 26 -3.94 -10.95 12.51
C GLY A 26 -2.50 -10.56 12.18
N ASN A 27 -1.55 -11.04 12.98
CA ASN A 27 -0.15 -10.58 12.99
C ASN A 27 0.66 -10.87 11.72
N HIS A 28 0.23 -11.83 10.89
CA HIS A 28 0.94 -12.18 9.66
C HIS A 28 0.78 -11.12 8.55
N ILE A 29 -0.21 -10.22 8.67
CA ILE A 29 -0.46 -9.21 7.65
C ILE A 29 0.65 -8.15 7.56
N GLU A 30 1.30 -7.82 8.69
CA GLU A 30 2.37 -6.82 8.71
C GLU A 30 3.58 -7.27 7.89
N ALA A 31 3.94 -8.55 8.01
CA ALA A 31 5.02 -9.14 7.23
C ALA A 31 4.70 -9.13 5.73
N LEU A 32 3.44 -9.43 5.37
CA LEU A 32 3.00 -9.43 3.97
C LEU A 32 2.97 -8.01 3.39
N ILE A 33 2.49 -7.01 4.13
CA ILE A 33 2.55 -5.59 3.73
C ILE A 33 4.01 -5.16 3.52
N GLY A 34 4.89 -5.51 4.46
CA GLY A 34 6.32 -5.19 4.37
C GLY A 34 7.00 -5.84 3.16
N LEU A 35 6.68 -7.11 2.86
CA LEU A 35 7.18 -7.81 1.68
C LEU A 35 6.63 -7.21 0.38
N ALA A 36 5.33 -6.93 0.31
CA ALA A 36 4.70 -6.31 -0.86
C ALA A 36 5.32 -4.94 -1.17
N SER A 37 5.47 -4.08 -0.15
CA SER A 37 6.10 -2.76 -0.33
C SER A 37 7.52 -2.87 -0.88
N GLN A 38 8.32 -3.80 -0.35
CA GLN A 38 9.68 -4.05 -0.81
C GLN A 38 9.73 -4.55 -2.25
N ILE A 39 8.87 -5.51 -2.61
CA ILE A 39 8.80 -6.06 -3.98
C ILE A 39 8.34 -4.98 -4.96
N CYS A 40 7.30 -4.20 -4.62
CA CYS A 40 6.82 -3.09 -5.45
C CYS A 40 7.92 -2.04 -5.68
N SER A 41 8.68 -1.70 -4.64
CA SER A 41 9.79 -0.75 -4.73
C SER A 41 10.93 -1.27 -5.62
N ALA A 42 11.15 -2.59 -5.65
CA ALA A 42 12.16 -3.23 -6.48
C ALA A 42 11.70 -3.52 -7.92
N LEU A 43 10.40 -3.39 -8.21
CA LEU A 43 9.78 -3.78 -9.49
C LEU A 43 9.09 -2.58 -10.19
N PRO A 44 9.85 -1.56 -10.66
CA PRO A 44 9.25 -0.44 -11.36
C PRO A 44 8.62 -0.89 -12.69
N GLY A 45 7.30 -0.68 -12.84
CA GLY A 45 6.55 -0.98 -14.06
C GLY A 45 6.07 -2.43 -14.23
N GLY A 46 6.50 -3.36 -13.36
CA GLY A 46 6.04 -4.76 -13.40
C GLY A 46 4.78 -5.04 -12.56
N ILE A 47 4.25 -4.03 -11.88
CA ILE A 47 3.12 -4.16 -10.94
C ILE A 47 1.78 -4.26 -11.68
N ALA A 48 1.58 -3.48 -12.75
CA ALA A 48 0.28 -3.41 -13.43
C ALA A 48 -0.24 -4.79 -13.93
N PRO A 49 0.57 -5.64 -14.58
CA PRO A 49 0.13 -6.98 -14.99
C PRO A 49 -0.23 -7.90 -13.81
N VAL A 50 0.42 -7.69 -12.66
CA VAL A 50 0.12 -8.44 -11.42
C VAL A 50 -1.24 -8.01 -10.87
N LEU A 51 -1.52 -6.71 -10.86
CA LEU A 51 -2.81 -6.17 -10.43
C LEU A 51 -3.96 -6.63 -11.32
N ASP A 52 -3.75 -6.75 -12.62
CA ASP A 52 -4.75 -7.31 -13.55
C ASP A 52 -5.02 -8.80 -13.33
N SER A 53 -4.14 -9.50 -12.62
CA SER A 53 -4.28 -10.91 -12.26
C SER A 53 -5.01 -11.12 -10.92
N ILE A 54 -5.31 -10.05 -10.17
CA ILE A 54 -6.09 -10.14 -8.93
C ILE A 54 -7.56 -10.37 -9.28
N SER A 55 -8.13 -11.45 -8.74
CA SER A 55 -9.50 -11.88 -9.06
C SER A 55 -10.59 -10.97 -8.50
N ASP A 56 -10.34 -10.31 -7.36
CA ASP A 56 -11.28 -9.44 -6.65
C ASP A 56 -10.53 -8.21 -6.13
N ASP A 57 -10.46 -7.19 -6.98
CA ASP A 57 -9.75 -5.93 -6.74
C ASP A 57 -10.44 -5.08 -5.65
N GLU A 58 -11.77 -5.07 -5.60
CA GLU A 58 -12.54 -4.40 -4.54
C GLU A 58 -12.25 -5.00 -3.17
N ALA A 59 -12.32 -6.32 -3.00
CA ALA A 59 -12.04 -6.97 -1.71
C ALA A 59 -10.59 -6.73 -1.26
N PHE A 60 -9.65 -6.81 -2.20
CA PHE A 60 -8.24 -6.50 -1.93
C PHE A 60 -8.05 -5.04 -1.47
N VAL A 61 -8.65 -4.08 -2.17
CA VAL A 61 -8.59 -2.65 -1.79
C VAL A 61 -9.24 -2.41 -0.43
N MET A 62 -10.40 -2.99 -0.19
CA MET A 62 -11.11 -2.86 1.09
C MET A 62 -10.24 -3.37 2.25
N LYS A 63 -9.55 -4.49 2.06
CA LYS A 63 -8.59 -5.03 3.04
C LYS A 63 -7.48 -4.03 3.38
N LEU A 64 -6.85 -3.43 2.37
CA LEU A 64 -5.79 -2.43 2.57
C LEU A 64 -6.31 -1.18 3.29
N VAL A 65 -7.50 -0.72 2.93
CA VAL A 65 -8.16 0.42 3.59
C VAL A 65 -8.42 0.11 5.06
N ASP A 66 -8.93 -1.08 5.37
CA ASP A 66 -9.29 -1.46 6.74
C ASP A 66 -8.04 -1.63 7.61
N GLU A 67 -6.95 -2.19 7.06
CA GLU A 67 -5.65 -2.19 7.74
C GLU A 67 -5.18 -0.76 8.04
N LEU A 68 -5.30 0.17 7.08
CA LEU A 68 -4.89 1.56 7.30
C LEU A 68 -5.75 2.23 8.39
N LYS A 69 -7.06 1.96 8.41
CA LYS A 69 -7.99 2.47 9.43
C LYS A 69 -7.69 1.90 10.81
N ALA A 70 -7.33 0.62 10.91
CA ALA A 70 -6.94 -0.02 12.15
C ALA A 70 -5.65 0.60 12.71
N ARG A 71 -4.73 0.97 11.82
CA ARG A 71 -3.38 1.47 12.13
C ARG A 71 -3.25 2.99 12.13
N LYS A 72 -4.37 3.72 12.06
CA LYS A 72 -4.37 5.19 12.02
C LYS A 72 -3.67 5.82 13.24
N ARG A 73 -3.72 5.16 14.40
CA ARG A 73 -3.14 5.67 15.66
C ARG A 73 -1.88 4.86 15.99
N PRO A 74 -0.75 5.51 16.34
CA PRO A 74 0.42 4.80 16.81
C PRO A 74 0.07 3.92 18.03
N SER A 75 0.56 2.69 18.02
CA SER A 75 0.43 1.76 19.15
C SER A 75 1.82 1.24 19.56
N PRO A 76 2.02 0.85 20.82
CA PRO A 76 3.30 0.30 21.27
C PRO A 76 3.58 -1.10 20.70
N ASP A 77 2.54 -1.80 20.25
CA ASP A 77 2.61 -3.18 19.77
C ASP A 77 2.82 -3.27 18.24
N GLU A 78 2.75 -2.14 17.53
CA GLU A 78 2.91 -2.05 16.08
C GLU A 78 4.26 -1.40 15.72
N SER A 79 4.97 -1.97 14.74
CA SER A 79 6.13 -1.30 14.16
C SER A 79 5.70 0.00 13.45
N PRO A 80 6.33 1.15 13.74
CA PRO A 80 6.07 2.40 13.03
C PRO A 80 6.17 2.24 11.50
N GLU A 81 7.04 1.34 11.04
CA GLU A 81 7.29 1.03 9.63
C GLU A 81 6.07 0.47 8.90
N THR A 82 5.18 -0.26 9.58
CA THR A 82 4.03 -0.91 8.92
C THR A 82 3.09 0.12 8.30
N ARG A 83 2.83 1.22 9.01
CA ARG A 83 2.00 2.33 8.50
C ARG A 83 2.63 2.97 7.27
N ARG A 84 3.96 3.14 7.29
CA ARG A 84 4.71 3.67 6.15
C ARG A 84 4.60 2.73 4.95
N GLN A 85 4.92 1.45 5.15
CA GLN A 85 4.89 0.43 4.10
C GLN A 85 3.51 0.28 3.48
N LEU A 86 2.44 0.41 4.27
CA LEU A 86 1.08 0.35 3.77
C LEU A 86 0.74 1.54 2.86
N VAL A 87 1.17 2.75 3.23
CA VAL A 87 1.00 3.95 2.38
C VAL A 87 1.85 3.82 1.11
N GLU A 88 3.10 3.34 1.21
CA GLU A 88 3.98 3.09 0.06
C GLU A 88 3.39 2.07 -0.92
N LEU A 89 2.87 0.96 -0.41
CA LEU A 89 2.19 -0.05 -1.20
C LEU A 89 0.98 0.55 -1.93
N THR A 90 0.15 1.33 -1.22
CA THR A 90 -1.03 1.98 -1.80
C THR A 90 -0.64 2.93 -2.94
N ILE A 91 0.40 3.76 -2.74
CA ILE A 91 0.93 4.66 -3.77
C ILE A 91 1.42 3.86 -4.99
N SER A 92 2.21 2.80 -4.75
CA SER A 92 2.75 1.96 -5.82
C SER A 92 1.65 1.35 -6.69
N ILE A 93 0.55 0.91 -6.06
CA ILE A 93 -0.62 0.37 -6.76
C ILE A 93 -1.29 1.45 -7.61
N MET A 94 -1.60 2.61 -7.03
CA MET A 94 -2.26 3.72 -7.73
C MET A 94 -1.44 4.29 -8.89
N GLU A 95 -0.12 4.39 -8.73
CA GLU A 95 0.79 4.84 -9.81
C GLU A 95 0.91 3.80 -10.94
N SER A 96 0.75 2.52 -10.61
CA SER A 96 0.87 1.44 -11.60
C SER A 96 -0.42 1.21 -12.38
N CYS A 97 -1.58 1.44 -11.78
CA CYS A 97 -2.87 1.18 -12.42
C CYS A 97 -3.92 2.19 -11.96
N SER A 98 -4.34 3.09 -12.86
CA SER A 98 -5.30 4.16 -12.56
C SER A 98 -6.67 3.64 -12.11
N ARG A 99 -7.08 2.45 -12.58
CA ARG A 99 -8.30 1.76 -12.10
C ARG A 99 -8.35 1.65 -10.58
N TYR A 100 -7.22 1.34 -9.94
CA TYR A 100 -7.16 1.22 -8.48
C TYR A 100 -7.33 2.56 -7.76
N THR A 101 -6.96 3.67 -8.38
CA THR A 101 -7.19 5.01 -7.82
C THR A 101 -8.69 5.27 -7.62
N LEU A 102 -9.52 4.87 -8.59
CA LEU A 102 -10.97 4.96 -8.49
C LEU A 102 -11.53 4.06 -7.37
N ILE A 103 -11.10 2.79 -7.32
CA ILE A 103 -11.56 1.83 -6.31
C ILE A 103 -11.17 2.31 -4.89
N PHE A 104 -9.92 2.76 -4.69
CA PHE A 104 -9.49 3.35 -3.42
C PHE A 104 -10.34 4.56 -3.01
N ARG A 105 -10.70 5.41 -3.97
CA ARG A 105 -11.57 6.57 -3.73
C ARG A 105 -12.95 6.11 -3.24
N GLU A 106 -13.57 5.14 -3.93
CA GLU A 106 -14.89 4.61 -3.61
C GLU A 106 -14.94 3.93 -2.23
N HIS A 107 -13.85 3.30 -1.80
CA HIS A 107 -13.73 2.66 -0.49
C HIS A 107 -13.18 3.58 0.63
N SER A 108 -13.31 4.91 0.47
CA SER A 108 -12.96 5.90 1.51
C SER A 108 -11.48 5.95 1.91
N MET A 109 -10.55 5.63 1.01
CA MET A 109 -9.11 5.77 1.26
C MET A 109 -8.72 7.21 1.65
N MET A 110 -9.36 8.21 1.02
CA MET A 110 -9.21 9.63 1.35
C MET A 110 -9.44 9.94 2.84
N GLU A 111 -10.47 9.34 3.43
CA GLU A 111 -10.79 9.51 4.84
C GLU A 111 -9.78 8.79 5.74
N ALA A 112 -9.38 7.57 5.36
CA ALA A 112 -8.39 6.78 6.09
C ALA A 112 -7.04 7.51 6.17
N LEU A 113 -6.56 8.04 5.04
CA LEU A 113 -5.36 8.86 4.95
C LEU A 113 -5.46 10.15 5.77
N SER A 114 -6.61 10.81 5.76
CA SER A 114 -6.82 12.04 6.54
C SER A 114 -6.81 11.78 8.04
N LYS A 115 -7.34 10.64 8.50
CA LYS A 115 -7.23 10.22 9.90
C LYS A 115 -5.78 9.88 10.27
N LEU A 116 -5.06 9.17 9.41
CA LEU A 116 -3.64 8.87 9.63
C LEU A 116 -2.82 10.17 9.76
N GLU A 117 -3.05 11.14 8.86
CA GLU A 117 -2.40 12.46 8.89
C GLU A 117 -2.59 13.17 10.23
N GLN A 118 -3.80 13.14 10.81
CA GLN A 118 -4.07 13.75 12.11
C GLN A 118 -3.20 13.17 13.24
N TYR A 119 -2.87 11.88 13.18
CA TYR A 119 -2.06 11.21 14.19
C TYR A 119 -0.55 11.22 13.87
N THR A 120 -0.12 11.67 12.68
CA THR A 120 1.31 11.78 12.35
C THR A 120 2.07 12.73 13.27
N GLY A 121 1.39 13.70 13.91
CA GLY A 121 1.97 14.58 14.93
C GLY A 121 2.40 13.88 16.23
N LEU A 122 2.10 12.59 16.39
CA LEU A 122 2.45 11.77 17.55
C LEU A 122 3.66 10.85 17.30
N VAL A 123 4.27 10.92 16.12
CA VAL A 123 5.39 10.07 15.68
C VAL A 123 6.72 10.83 15.80
N ALA A 124 7.86 10.12 15.82
CA ALA A 124 9.18 10.75 15.82
C ALA A 124 9.34 11.72 14.63
N LEU A 125 10.04 12.84 14.87
CA LEU A 125 10.13 14.00 13.96
C LEU A 125 10.64 13.66 12.54
N GLU A 126 11.58 12.72 12.44
CA GLU A 126 12.17 12.29 11.16
C GLU A 126 11.19 11.43 10.33
N GLU A 127 10.51 10.50 10.99
CA GLU A 127 9.49 9.64 10.38
C GLU A 127 8.24 10.44 9.98
N GLN A 128 7.93 11.48 10.75
CA GLN A 128 6.80 12.37 10.52
C GLN A 128 6.88 13.11 9.17
N GLY A 129 8.06 13.57 8.75
CA GLY A 129 8.24 14.31 7.51
C GLY A 129 7.98 13.45 6.26
N ALA A 130 8.61 12.27 6.21
CA ALA A 130 8.46 11.34 5.10
C ALA A 130 7.02 10.82 5.01
N LEU A 131 6.45 10.36 6.12
CA LEU A 131 5.08 9.82 6.15
C LEU A 131 4.06 10.86 5.70
N ARG A 132 4.22 12.12 6.12
CA ARG A 132 3.34 13.21 5.68
C ARG A 132 3.42 13.47 4.17
N ALA A 133 4.62 13.46 3.60
CA ALA A 133 4.80 13.63 2.15
C ALA A 133 4.15 12.50 1.35
N MET A 134 4.28 11.25 1.82
CA MET A 134 3.61 10.11 1.21
C MET A 134 2.09 10.21 1.31
N VAL A 135 1.56 10.57 2.48
CA VAL A 135 0.13 10.80 2.63
C VAL A 135 -0.35 11.90 1.68
N ALA A 136 0.36 13.02 1.55
CA ALA A 136 0.01 14.07 0.60
C ALA A 136 -0.03 13.54 -0.85
N LYS A 137 1.00 12.79 -1.28
CA LYS A 137 1.04 12.17 -2.62
C LYS A 137 -0.13 11.21 -2.85
N ALA A 138 -0.43 10.34 -1.88
CA ALA A 138 -1.55 9.40 -1.97
C ALA A 138 -2.89 10.15 -2.12
N LYS A 139 -3.06 11.25 -1.37
CA LYS A 139 -4.24 12.12 -1.44
C LYS A 139 -4.35 12.82 -2.80
N GLU A 140 -3.24 13.27 -3.37
CA GLU A 140 -3.19 13.87 -4.72
C GLU A 140 -3.59 12.86 -5.80
N LEU A 141 -3.06 11.64 -5.77
CA LEU A 141 -3.43 10.57 -6.69
C LEU A 141 -4.93 10.30 -6.64
N ILE A 142 -5.50 10.17 -5.43
CA ILE A 142 -6.94 9.96 -5.24
C ILE A 142 -7.76 11.16 -5.73
N GLY A 143 -7.26 12.39 -5.64
CA GLY A 143 -7.97 13.61 -6.04
C GLY A 143 -7.86 13.99 -7.52
N ALA A 144 -6.91 13.40 -8.26
CA ALA A 144 -6.55 13.83 -9.60
C ALA A 144 -7.66 13.66 -10.65
N ASP A 145 -8.59 12.70 -10.49
CA ASP A 145 -9.72 12.52 -11.43
C ASP A 145 -10.92 13.39 -11.06
N THR A 146 -10.77 14.71 -11.21
CA THR A 146 -11.88 15.70 -11.16
C THR A 146 -11.90 16.59 -12.40
N SER A 147 -11.74 16.01 -13.59
CA SER A 147 -11.85 16.74 -14.88
C SER A 147 -12.51 15.90 -15.95
#